data_AF-A0AAV4WGA2-F1
#
_entry.id   AF-A0AAV4WGA2-F1
#
_cell.length_a   1.000
_cell.length_b   1.000
_cell.length_c   1.000
_cell.angle_alpha   90.00
_cell.angle_beta   90.00
_cell.angle_gamma   90.00
#
_symmetry.space_group_name_H-M   'P 1'
#
loop_
_entity.id
_entity.type
_entity.pdbx_description
1 polymer ?
#
loop_
_entity_poly.entity_id
_entity_poly.type
_entity_poly.pdbx_seq_one_letter_code
_entity_poly.pdbx_strand_id
1 'polypeptide(L)'
;MFFLLQEENQEKEKYPKAVFFILGNEFCERFCYYGMRTILTIYLTEELLYNDSSATVIFHSFVMLSYFTPLFGALLADSWLGKFK
;
A
#
# COMPACT_ATOMS: atom_id res chain seq x y z
N MET A 1 -29.11 -47.25 10.92
CA MET A 1 -29.76 -46.06 11.51
C MET A 1 -28.80 -45.09 12.21
N PHE A 2 -27.46 -45.21 12.13
CA PHE A 2 -26.60 -44.26 12.87
C PHE A 2 -25.32 -43.77 12.17
N PHE A 3 -25.03 -44.08 10.89
CA PHE A 3 -23.66 -43.85 10.42
C PHE A 3 -23.40 -42.94 9.21
N LEU A 4 -24.36 -42.48 8.40
CA LEU A 4 -23.98 -41.69 7.20
C LEU A 4 -24.93 -40.53 6.90
N LEU A 5 -25.34 -39.79 7.94
CA LEU A 5 -26.25 -38.66 7.86
C LEU A 5 -25.58 -37.31 8.16
N GLN A 6 -24.34 -37.11 7.75
CA GLN A 6 -23.74 -35.78 7.82
C GLN A 6 -22.95 -35.48 6.56
N GLU A 7 -23.69 -35.13 5.50
CA GLU A 7 -23.12 -34.23 4.49
C GLU A 7 -22.79 -32.93 5.20
N GLU A 8 -21.49 -32.66 5.32
CA GLU A 8 -20.95 -31.42 5.87
C GLU A 8 -21.26 -30.31 4.86
N ASN A 9 -22.43 -29.67 5.01
CA ASN A 9 -22.77 -28.47 4.28
C ASN A 9 -21.86 -27.35 4.79
N GLN A 10 -20.74 -27.15 4.11
CA GLN A 10 -19.86 -25.99 4.30
C GLN A 10 -20.64 -24.73 3.94
N GLU A 11 -21.32 -24.16 4.92
CA GLU A 11 -21.99 -22.88 4.79
C GLU A 11 -20.91 -21.84 4.50
N LYS A 12 -20.80 -21.43 3.23
CA LYS A 12 -19.82 -20.44 2.76
C LYS A 12 -20.04 -19.15 3.56
N GLU A 13 -19.18 -18.90 4.54
CA GLU A 13 -19.15 -17.63 5.26
C GLU A 13 -19.16 -16.48 4.25
N LYS A 14 -20.26 -15.74 4.25
CA LYS A 14 -20.52 -14.69 3.28
C LYS A 14 -19.64 -13.51 3.67
N TYR A 15 -18.45 -13.43 3.07
CA TYR A 15 -17.48 -12.36 3.34
C TYR A 15 -18.18 -11.00 3.39
N PRO A 16 -17.96 -10.21 4.45
CA PRO A 16 -18.60 -8.91 4.57
C PRO A 16 -18.21 -8.05 3.37
N LYS A 17 -19.17 -7.29 2.81
CA LYS A 17 -18.96 -6.47 1.60
C LYS A 17 -17.75 -5.51 1.72
N ALA A 18 -17.36 -5.16 2.95
CA ALA A 18 -16.17 -4.38 3.27
C ALA A 18 -14.86 -5.02 2.74
N VAL A 19 -14.77 -6.34 2.65
CA VAL A 19 -13.57 -7.03 2.15
C VAL A 19 -13.26 -6.65 0.70
N PHE A 20 -14.28 -6.49 -0.15
CA PHE A 20 -14.07 -6.04 -1.53
C PHE A 20 -13.53 -4.60 -1.60
N PHE A 21 -14.00 -3.72 -0.72
CA PHE A 21 -13.48 -2.34 -0.64
C PHE A 21 -12.02 -2.33 -0.14
N ILE A 22 -11.70 -3.12 0.89
CA ILE A 22 -10.34 -3.23 1.42
C ILE A 22 -9.38 -3.79 0.36
N LEU A 23 -9.78 -4.83 -0.37
CA LEU A 23 -8.97 -5.40 -1.45
C LEU A 23 -8.74 -4.41 -2.60
N GLY A 24 -9.78 -3.66 -2.98
CA GLY A 24 -9.64 -2.61 -3.99
C GLY A 24 -8.68 -1.51 -3.54
N ASN A 25 -8.75 -1.11 -2.27
CA ASN A 25 -7.84 -0.14 -1.67
C ASN A 25 -6.39 -0.66 -1.64
N GLU A 26 -6.15 -1.86 -1.14
CA GLU A 26 -4.83 -2.49 -1.10
C GLU A 26 -4.24 -2.65 -2.52
N PHE A 27 -5.07 -3.01 -3.50
CA PHE A 27 -4.63 -3.08 -4.90
C PHE A 27 -4.23 -1.71 -5.44
N CYS A 28 -5.03 -0.67 -5.16
CA CYS A 28 -4.73 0.70 -5.56
C CYS A 28 -3.42 1.19 -4.93
N GLU A 29 -3.22 0.95 -3.63
CA GLU A 29 -1.98 1.31 -2.93
C GLU A 29 -0.76 0.61 -3.54
N ARG A 30 -0.85 -0.69 -3.81
CA ARG A 30 0.24 -1.44 -4.48
C ARG A 30 0.50 -0.93 -5.89
N PHE A 31 -0.55 -0.65 -6.66
CA PHE A 31 -0.42 -0.11 -8.02
C PHE A 31 0.29 1.25 -8.02
N CYS A 32 -0.13 2.17 -7.16
CA CYS A 32 0.50 3.48 -7.01
C CYS A 32 1.94 3.36 -6.52
N TYR A 33 2.23 2.46 -5.58
CA TYR A 33 3.58 2.25 -5.04
C TYR A 33 4.56 1.74 -6.10
N TYR A 34 4.21 0.67 -6.82
CA TYR A 34 5.07 0.13 -7.88
C TYR A 34 5.13 1.06 -9.10
N GLY A 35 4.02 1.70 -9.43
CA GLY A 35 3.94 2.70 -10.50
C GLY A 35 4.87 3.88 -10.25
N MET A 36 4.82 4.46 -9.05
CA MET A 36 5.66 5.61 -8.69
C MET A 36 7.14 5.26 -8.73
N ARG A 37 7.53 4.08 -8.23
CA ARG A 37 8.92 3.59 -8.30
C ARG A 37 9.41 3.46 -9.74
N THR A 38 8.55 2.96 -10.62
CA THR A 38 8.88 2.72 -12.04
C THR A 38 8.98 4.04 -12.80
N ILE A 39 7.96 4.89 -12.70
CA ILE A 39 7.91 6.17 -13.41
C ILE A 39 9.02 7.12 -12.96
N LEU A 40 9.34 7.15 -11.66
CA LEU A 40 10.41 8.00 -11.14
C LEU A 40 11.78 7.59 -11.68
N THR A 41 12.04 6.28 -11.74
CA THR A 41 13.32 5.78 -12.27
C THR A 41 13.45 6.12 -13.76
N ILE A 42 12.42 5.84 -14.55
CA ILE A 42 12.40 6.13 -15.99
C ILE A 42 12.54 7.64 -16.25
N TYR A 43 11.86 8.48 -15.48
CA TYR A 43 11.94 9.93 -15.64
C TYR A 43 13.36 10.47 -15.37
N LEU A 44 14.03 9.96 -14.34
CA LEU A 44 15.40 10.39 -14.02
C LEU A 44 16.42 9.96 -15.07
N THR A 45 16.25 8.79 -15.67
CA THR A 45 17.20 8.25 -16.66
C THR A 45 16.92 8.77 -18.07
N GLU A 46 15.67 8.79 -18.51
CA GLU A 46 15.30 9.10 -19.90
C GLU A 46 15.12 10.61 -20.16
N GLU A 47 14.38 11.31 -19.30
CA GLU A 47 14.05 12.73 -19.53
C GLU A 47 15.13 13.67 -18.99
N LEU A 48 15.72 13.31 -17.84
CA LEU A 48 16.68 14.15 -17.14
C LEU A 48 18.14 13.79 -17.43
N LEU A 49 18.39 12.68 -18.14
CA LEU A 49 19.70 12.16 -18.53
C LEU A 49 20.73 12.16 -17.39
N TYR A 50 20.26 11.89 -16.16
CA TYR A 50 21.15 11.83 -15.01
C TYR A 50 22.03 10.58 -15.09
N ASN A 51 23.28 10.70 -14.64
CA ASN A 51 24.16 9.56 -14.46
C ASN A 51 23.55 8.57 -13.45
N ASP A 52 23.71 7.27 -13.67
CA ASP A 52 23.07 6.19 -12.89
C ASP A 52 23.27 6.35 -11.38
N SER A 53 24.45 6.84 -10.98
CA SER A 53 24.78 7.11 -9.58
C SER A 53 23.88 8.19 -8.97
N SER A 54 23.66 9.30 -9.66
CA SER A 54 22.83 10.41 -9.17
C SER A 54 21.34 10.04 -9.19
N ALA A 55 20.87 9.35 -10.24
CA ALA A 55 19.50 8.86 -10.31
C ALA A 55 19.19 7.91 -9.14
N THR A 56 20.14 7.04 -8.79
CA THR A 56 20.02 6.12 -7.64
C THR A 56 19.93 6.87 -6.32
N VAL A 57 20.75 7.91 -6.11
CA VAL A 57 20.72 8.72 -4.87
C VAL A 57 19.36 9.41 -4.71
N ILE A 58 18.82 10.01 -5.78
CA ILE A 58 17.50 10.67 -5.76
C ILE A 58 16.41 9.64 -5.49
N PHE A 59 16.46 8.48 -6.17
CA PHE A 59 15.52 7.40 -5.98
C PHE A 59 15.49 6.92 -4.51
N HIS A 60 16.65 6.62 -3.91
CA HIS A 60 16.72 6.21 -2.51
C HIS A 60 16.27 7.30 -1.54
N SER A 61 16.57 8.57 -1.83
CA SER A 61 16.11 9.70 -1.02
C SER A 61 14.58 9.83 -1.04
N PHE A 62 13.97 9.66 -2.22
CA PHE A 62 12.52 9.64 -2.37
C PHE A 62 11.87 8.47 -1.59
N VAL A 63 12.48 7.28 -1.66
CA VAL A 63 12.01 6.12 -0.91
C VAL A 63 12.12 6.35 0.60
N MET A 64 13.25 6.87 1.10
CA MET A 64 13.38 7.22 2.52
C MET A 64 12.34 8.24 2.97
N LEU A 65 12.07 9.27 2.18
CA LEU A 65 11.03 10.25 2.47
C LEU A 65 9.63 9.63 2.46
N SER A 66 9.36 8.70 1.55
CA SER A 66 8.08 7.97 1.50
C SER A 66 7.85 7.14 2.76
N TYR A 67 8.91 6.58 3.35
CA TYR A 67 8.83 5.90 4.66
C TYR A 67 8.83 6.86 5.85
N PHE A 68 9.45 8.05 5.72
CA PHE A 68 9.46 9.06 6.76
C PHE A 68 8.13 9.80 6.89
N THR A 69 7.46 10.05 5.77
CA THR A 69 6.17 10.76 5.70
C THR A 69 5.09 10.16 6.59
N PRO A 70 4.84 8.83 6.65
CA PRO A 70 3.86 8.28 7.58
C PRO A 70 4.28 8.40 9.05
N LEU A 71 5.57 8.38 9.37
CA LEU A 71 6.06 8.63 10.73
C LEU A 71 5.82 10.09 11.14
N PHE A 72 6.15 11.03 10.25
CA PHE A 72 5.86 12.44 10.46
C PHE A 72 4.35 12.72 10.49
N GLY A 73 3.58 12.06 9.62
CA GLY A 73 2.13 12.14 9.55
C GLY A 73 1.45 11.60 10.81
N ALA A 74 1.97 10.54 11.41
CA ALA A 74 1.50 10.03 12.71
C ALA A 74 1.75 11.05 13.82
N LEU A 75 2.96 11.62 13.92
CA LEU A 75 3.29 12.67 14.89
C LEU A 75 2.42 13.92 14.72
N LEU A 76 2.12 14.30 13.47
CA LEU A 76 1.20 15.39 13.15
C LEU A 76 -0.24 15.05 13.50
N ALA A 77 -0.71 13.83 13.20
CA ALA A 77 -2.05 13.38 13.56
C ALA A 77 -2.23 13.35 15.08
N ASP A 78 -1.23 12.88 15.82
CA ASP A 78 -1.25 12.88 17.28
C ASP A 78 -1.20 14.31 17.86
N SER A 79 -0.41 15.20 17.26
CA SER A 79 -0.31 16.60 17.73
C SER A 79 -1.52 17.47 17.36
N TRP A 80 -2.14 17.25 16.20
CA TRP A 80 -3.17 18.14 15.66
C TRP A 80 -4.58 17.54 15.69
N LEU A 81 -4.72 16.24 15.43
CA LEU A 81 -6.02 15.53 15.41
C LEU A 81 -6.31 14.75 16.71
N GLY A 82 -5.31 14.54 17.58
CA GLY A 82 -5.46 13.89 18.89
C GLY A 82 -6.29 14.64 19.93
N LYS A 83 -6.78 15.85 19.64
CA LYS A 83 -7.86 16.49 20.41
C LYS A 83 -9.23 16.18 19.80
N PHE A 84 -9.58 14.91 19.76
CA PHE A 84 -11.00 14.54 19.75
C PHE A 84 -11.59 14.91 21.11
N LYS A 85 -12.39 15.98 21.12
CA LYS A 85 -13.54 16.09 22.01
C LYS A 85 -14.66 15.23 21.46
#